data_AF-A0A413PC15-F1
#
_entry.id   AF-A0A413PC15-F1
#
_cell.length_a   1.000
_cell.length_b   1.000
_cell.length_c   1.000
_cell.angle_alpha   90.00
_cell.angle_beta   90.00
_cell.angle_gamma   90.00
#
_symmetry.space_group_name_H-M   'P 1'
#
loop_
_entity.id
_entity.type
_entity.pdbx_description
1 polymer ?
#
loop_
_entity_poly.entity_id
_entity_poly.type
_entity_poly.pdbx_seq_one_letter_code
_entity_poly.pdbx_strand_id
1 'polypeptide(L)'
;MVLGFVCSRPDKETGGYGPDNLWAIDSNKYLVIECKTEAITQTIKKDYCNQLSGSVNWFKENYVYPNECTPIIVHPSKFVDVVASPDENMRVMTEEELTCFRKNIRDFYSALCHNGSISDISKINELLSIYKLRKDDIVNRYTVKFERQK
;
A
#
# COMPACT_ATOMS: atom_id res chain seq x y z
N MET A 1 -14.65 3.53 -3.32
CA MET A 1 -13.78 2.57 -2.62
C MET A 1 -13.83 1.26 -3.38
N VAL A 2 -12.69 0.69 -3.76
CA VAL A 2 -12.62 -0.33 -4.83
C VAL A 2 -12.63 -1.78 -4.34
N LEU A 3 -11.96 -2.06 -3.22
CA LEU A 3 -11.77 -3.42 -2.70
C LEU A 3 -12.52 -3.70 -1.38
N GLY A 4 -13.37 -2.77 -0.94
CA GLY A 4 -14.08 -2.88 0.35
C GLY A 4 -13.26 -2.57 1.60
N PHE A 5 -11.99 -2.18 1.46
CA PHE A 5 -11.17 -1.69 2.58
C PHE A 5 -11.49 -0.25 2.93
N VAL A 6 -11.57 0.06 4.23
CA VAL A 6 -11.69 1.44 4.69
C VAL A 6 -10.40 2.18 4.34
N CYS A 7 -10.53 3.29 3.60
CA CYS A 7 -9.41 4.10 3.13
C CYS A 7 -9.66 5.57 3.47
N SER A 8 -8.62 6.27 3.94
CA SER A 8 -8.61 7.72 4.14
C SER A 8 -7.35 8.35 3.54
N ARG A 9 -7.36 9.69 3.43
CA ARG A 9 -6.22 10.50 2.96
C ARG A 9 -5.86 11.55 4.02
N PRO A 10 -5.17 11.14 5.12
CA PRO A 10 -4.84 12.04 6.21
C PRO A 10 -4.14 13.33 5.77
N ASP A 11 -3.19 13.23 4.82
CA ASP A 11 -2.50 14.37 4.22
C ASP A 11 -3.47 15.50 3.77
N LYS A 12 -4.58 15.13 3.13
CA LYS A 12 -5.60 16.07 2.67
C LYS A 12 -6.59 16.46 3.75
N GLU A 13 -6.90 15.53 4.64
CA GLU A 13 -7.91 15.70 5.69
C GLU A 13 -7.42 16.60 6.84
N THR A 14 -6.13 16.59 7.14
CA THR A 14 -5.56 17.33 8.28
C THR A 14 -4.63 18.48 7.87
N GLY A 15 -4.58 18.83 6.59
CA GLY A 15 -3.78 19.96 6.10
C GLY A 15 -2.28 19.70 6.01
N GLY A 16 -1.89 18.50 5.57
CA GLY A 16 -0.50 18.12 5.28
C GLY A 16 0.18 17.27 6.36
N TYR A 17 -0.58 16.66 7.28
CA TYR A 17 -0.05 15.83 8.36
C TYR A 17 -0.53 14.38 8.22
N GLY A 18 0.38 13.42 8.31
CA GLY A 18 0.08 11.99 8.11
C GLY A 18 0.24 11.51 6.66
N PRO A 19 -0.10 10.24 6.39
CA PRO A 19 0.19 9.61 5.11
C PRO A 19 -0.68 10.10 3.94
N ASP A 20 -0.16 9.94 2.73
CA ASP A 20 -0.94 10.14 1.49
C ASP A 20 -2.17 9.23 1.42
N ASN A 21 -2.03 7.97 1.88
CA ASN A 21 -3.16 7.05 2.04
C ASN A 21 -2.98 6.17 3.28
N LEU A 22 -4.08 5.96 3.99
CA LEU A 22 -4.18 4.98 5.08
C LEU A 22 -5.27 3.96 4.73
N TRP A 23 -4.93 2.67 4.71
CA TRP A 23 -5.89 1.60 4.43
C TRP A 23 -6.02 0.66 5.63
N ALA A 24 -7.23 0.46 6.14
CA ALA A 24 -7.53 -0.59 7.11
C ALA A 24 -7.85 -1.90 6.35
N ILE A 25 -6.94 -2.86 6.40
CA ILE A 25 -7.03 -4.14 5.69
C ILE A 25 -7.53 -5.29 6.58
N ASP A 26 -7.57 -5.07 7.89
CA ASP A 26 -8.12 -5.96 8.90
C ASP A 26 -8.54 -5.16 10.14
N SER A 27 -9.10 -5.82 11.16
CA SER A 27 -9.56 -5.19 12.40
C SER A 27 -8.48 -4.39 13.15
N ASN A 28 -7.21 -4.79 13.00
CA ASN A 28 -6.07 -4.14 13.66
C ASN A 28 -4.84 -4.02 12.74
N LYS A 29 -5.01 -4.18 11.42
CA LYS A 29 -3.92 -4.12 10.45
C LYS A 29 -4.15 -3.04 9.42
N TYR A 30 -3.13 -2.21 9.24
CA TYR A 30 -3.19 -1.04 8.40
C TYR A 30 -2.03 -0.99 7.40
N LEU A 31 -2.25 -0.30 6.30
CA LEU A 31 -1.21 0.11 5.36
C LEU A 31 -1.04 1.62 5.45
N VAL A 32 0.18 2.07 5.74
CA VAL A 32 0.57 3.49 5.73
C VAL A 32 1.34 3.71 4.44
N ILE A 33 0.78 4.49 3.52
CA ILE A 33 1.26 4.56 2.14
C ILE A 33 1.71 5.97 1.79
N GLU A 34 2.94 6.10 1.31
CA GLU A 34 3.50 7.30 0.69
C GLU A 34 3.70 7.10 -0.81
N CYS A 35 3.21 8.02 -1.62
CA CYS A 35 3.29 7.97 -3.07
C CYS A 35 4.42 8.88 -3.57
N LYS A 36 5.40 8.29 -4.26
CA LYS A 36 6.53 8.98 -4.91
C LYS A 36 6.63 8.58 -6.38
N THR A 37 5.49 8.45 -7.05
CA THR A 37 5.39 8.04 -8.46
C THR A 37 5.99 9.06 -9.44
N GLU A 38 6.11 10.33 -9.04
CA GLU A 38 6.74 11.38 -9.86
C GLU A 38 8.27 11.47 -9.65
N ALA A 39 8.84 10.61 -8.80
CA ALA A 39 10.28 10.59 -8.60
C ALA A 39 11.00 10.08 -9.86
N ILE A 40 11.94 10.88 -10.38
CA ILE A 40 12.79 10.52 -11.52
C ILE A 40 14.09 9.82 -11.03
N THR A 41 14.21 9.59 -9.73
CA THR A 41 15.45 9.17 -9.07
C THR A 41 15.62 7.66 -9.11
N GLN A 42 16.86 7.21 -9.31
CA GLN A 42 17.18 5.77 -9.37
C GLN A 42 17.12 5.07 -8.01
N THR A 43 17.04 5.83 -6.92
CA THR A 43 17.00 5.33 -5.54
C THR A 43 15.90 6.03 -4.73
N ILE A 44 15.44 5.34 -3.69
CA ILE A 44 14.60 5.90 -2.63
C ILE A 44 15.49 6.74 -1.73
N LYS A 45 15.35 8.06 -1.81
CA LYS A 45 16.15 9.04 -1.07
C LYS A 45 15.86 9.00 0.43
N LYS A 46 16.82 9.51 1.21
CA LYS A 46 16.68 9.72 2.67
C LYS A 46 15.43 10.51 3.02
N ASP A 47 15.12 11.58 2.30
CA ASP A 47 13.95 12.41 2.59
C ASP A 47 12.62 11.66 2.40
N TYR A 48 12.55 10.73 1.44
CA TYR A 48 11.36 9.89 1.25
C TYR A 48 11.20 8.88 2.38
N CYS A 49 12.31 8.30 2.86
CA CYS A 49 12.29 7.43 4.03
C CYS A 49 11.87 8.22 5.29
N ASN A 50 12.37 9.44 5.46
CA ASN A 50 12.00 10.31 6.58
C ASN A 50 10.50 10.66 6.55
N GLN A 51 9.96 10.94 5.36
CA GLN A 51 8.53 11.21 5.21
C GLN A 51 7.68 10.00 5.60
N LEU A 52 8.01 8.81 5.10
CA LEU A 52 7.30 7.59 5.46
C LEU A 52 7.39 7.31 6.97
N SER A 53 8.56 7.48 7.57
CA SER A 53 8.75 7.34 9.02
C SER A 53 7.90 8.34 9.80
N GLY A 54 7.77 9.58 9.32
CA GLY A 54 6.84 10.58 9.88
C GLY A 54 5.39 10.10 9.84
N SER A 55 4.95 9.52 8.72
CA SER A 55 3.60 8.96 8.55
C SER A 55 3.34 7.74 9.43
N VAL A 56 4.37 6.92 9.71
CA VAL A 56 4.31 5.82 10.67
C VAL A 56 4.18 6.33 12.10
N ASN A 57 4.92 7.39 12.47
CA ASN A 57 4.79 8.02 13.79
C ASN A 57 3.39 8.62 13.97
N TRP A 58 2.89 9.33 12.96
CA TRP A 58 1.51 9.81 12.93
C TRP A 58 0.52 8.68 13.16
N PHE A 59 0.70 7.53 12.50
CA PHE A 59 -0.18 6.37 12.70
C PHE A 59 -0.16 5.90 14.16
N LYS A 60 1.03 5.75 14.76
CA LYS A 60 1.17 5.30 16.16
C LYS A 60 0.53 6.26 17.17
N GLU A 61 0.52 7.56 16.88
CA GLU A 61 -0.13 8.58 17.72
C GLU A 61 -1.67 8.50 17.65
N ASN A 62 -2.21 8.21 16.46
CA ASN A 62 -3.66 8.27 16.20
C ASN A 62 -4.36 6.91 16.30
N TYR A 63 -3.64 5.81 16.09
CA TYR A 63 -4.14 4.44 16.07
C TYR A 63 -3.39 3.62 17.12
N VAL A 64 -3.79 3.78 18.38
CA VAL A 64 -3.14 3.11 19.53
C VAL A 64 -3.32 1.58 19.50
N TYR A 65 -2.55 0.88 20.34
CA TYR A 65 -2.60 -0.58 20.51
C TYR A 65 -4.05 -1.12 20.55
N PRO A 66 -4.36 -2.25 19.88
CA PRO A 66 -3.46 -3.23 19.26
C PRO A 66 -3.22 -3.05 17.75
N ASN A 67 -3.33 -1.81 17.24
CA ASN A 67 -3.21 -1.54 15.81
C ASN A 67 -1.76 -1.58 15.33
N GLU A 68 -1.53 -2.28 14.23
CA GLU A 68 -0.25 -2.43 13.56
C GLU A 68 -0.33 -1.87 12.14
N CYS A 69 0.78 -1.35 11.64
CA CYS A 69 0.87 -0.89 10.25
C CYS A 69 2.03 -1.52 9.49
N THR A 70 1.82 -1.72 8.19
CA THR A 70 2.89 -2.00 7.22
C THR A 70 3.19 -0.70 6.46
N PRO A 71 4.40 -0.13 6.58
CA PRO A 71 4.81 1.03 5.81
C PRO A 71 5.03 0.64 4.34
N ILE A 72 4.40 1.35 3.41
CA ILE A 72 4.55 1.15 1.97
C ILE A 72 4.99 2.45 1.33
N ILE A 73 6.02 2.38 0.49
CA ILE A 73 6.36 3.45 -0.44
C ILE A 73 6.08 3.01 -1.88
N VAL A 74 5.32 3.82 -2.62
CA VAL A 74 5.12 3.63 -4.06
C VAL A 74 6.21 4.43 -4.77
N HIS A 75 7.18 3.74 -5.36
CA HIS A 75 8.37 4.37 -5.94
C HIS A 75 8.91 3.53 -7.10
N PRO A 76 9.37 4.13 -8.22
CA PRO A 76 9.82 3.37 -9.40
C PRO A 76 11.01 2.43 -9.14
N SER A 77 11.82 2.71 -8.12
CA SER A 77 12.95 1.87 -7.71
C SER A 77 12.73 1.26 -6.33
N LYS A 78 13.19 0.01 -6.14
CA LYS A 78 13.28 -0.68 -4.84
C LYS A 78 14.61 -0.45 -4.11
N PHE A 79 15.57 0.21 -4.74
CA PHE A 79 16.88 0.45 -4.15
C PHE A 79 16.83 1.68 -3.27
N VAL A 80 17.25 1.53 -2.02
CA VAL A 80 17.36 2.61 -1.04
C VAL A 80 18.76 3.20 -1.12
N ASP A 81 18.82 4.53 -1.03
CA ASP A 81 20.06 5.28 -1.00
C ASP A 81 20.95 4.85 0.18
N VAL A 82 22.27 4.83 0.00
CA VAL A 82 23.24 4.41 1.01
C VAL A 82 23.13 5.22 2.31
N VAL A 83 22.75 6.49 2.23
CA VAL A 83 22.60 7.37 3.42
C VAL A 83 21.20 7.35 4.03
N ALA A 84 20.28 6.55 3.48
CA ALA A 84 18.92 6.44 3.97
C ALA A 84 18.76 5.31 5.00
N SER A 85 17.87 5.56 5.96
CA SER A 85 17.54 4.65 7.06
C SER A 85 16.05 4.32 7.01
N PRO A 86 15.63 3.39 6.14
CA PRO A 86 14.23 2.98 6.04
C PRO A 86 13.82 2.14 7.26
N ASP A 87 12.51 2.13 7.56
CA ASP A 87 11.92 1.15 8.46
C ASP A 87 12.20 -0.27 7.94
N GLU A 88 12.58 -1.20 8.82
CA GLU A 88 12.92 -2.57 8.43
C GLU A 88 11.74 -3.34 7.81
N ASN A 89 10.52 -2.96 8.18
CA ASN A 89 9.27 -3.51 7.67
C ASN A 89 8.75 -2.74 6.45
N MET A 90 9.47 -1.71 5.99
CA MET A 90 9.12 -0.96 4.79
C MET A 90 9.02 -1.90 3.58
N ARG A 91 7.94 -1.74 2.85
CA ARG A 91 7.66 -2.41 1.58
C ARG A 91 7.66 -1.40 0.45
N VAL A 92 8.08 -1.82 -0.74
CA VAL A 92 8.09 -0.99 -1.94
C VAL A 92 7.10 -1.53 -2.95
N MET A 93 6.20 -0.69 -3.44
CA MET A 93 5.42 -0.99 -4.64
C MET A 93 6.09 -0.28 -5.82
N THR A 94 6.82 -1.04 -6.64
CA THR A 94 7.44 -0.47 -7.85
C THR A 94 6.43 -0.32 -8.98
N GLU A 95 6.85 0.25 -10.11
CA GLU A 95 5.96 0.38 -11.27
C GLU A 95 5.49 -0.99 -11.78
N GLU A 96 6.31 -2.04 -11.66
CA GLU A 96 5.93 -3.41 -12.02
C GLU A 96 4.79 -3.92 -11.13
N GLU A 97 4.95 -3.82 -9.81
CA GLU A 97 3.91 -4.24 -8.88
C GLU A 97 2.65 -3.40 -9.00
N LEU A 98 2.78 -2.08 -9.17
CA LEU A 98 1.66 -1.15 -9.33
C LEU A 98 0.88 -1.45 -10.61
N THR A 99 1.58 -1.74 -11.72
CA THR A 99 0.95 -2.15 -12.98
C THR A 99 0.22 -3.47 -12.82
N CYS A 100 0.82 -4.45 -12.15
CA CYS A 100 0.17 -5.73 -11.86
C CYS A 100 -1.08 -5.55 -10.99
N PHE A 101 -1.00 -4.70 -9.95
CA PHE A 101 -2.11 -4.41 -9.06
C PHE A 101 -3.28 -3.74 -9.79
N ARG A 102 -3.01 -2.72 -10.60
CA ARG A 102 -4.00 -2.03 -11.44
C ARG A 102 -4.70 -2.99 -12.41
N LYS A 103 -3.92 -3.87 -13.05
CA LYS A 103 -4.46 -4.89 -13.96
C LYS A 103 -5.41 -5.84 -13.21
N ASN A 104 -4.98 -6.38 -12.08
CA ASN A 104 -5.79 -7.34 -11.33
C ASN A 104 -7.07 -6.73 -10.73
N ILE A 105 -7.02 -5.47 -10.30
CA ILE A 105 -8.23 -4.71 -9.91
C ILE A 105 -9.22 -4.62 -11.07
N ARG A 106 -8.73 -4.22 -12.25
CA ARG A 106 -9.59 -4.06 -13.44
C ARG A 106 -10.22 -5.40 -13.83
N ASP A 107 -9.42 -6.46 -13.89
CA ASP A 107 -9.88 -7.78 -14.30
C ASP A 107 -10.86 -8.38 -13.27
N PHE A 108 -10.62 -8.15 -11.97
CA PHE A 108 -11.55 -8.49 -10.89
C PHE A 108 -12.92 -7.84 -11.12
N TYR A 109 -12.95 -6.54 -11.41
CA TYR A 109 -14.21 -5.87 -11.71
C TYR A 109 -14.90 -6.38 -12.96
N SER A 110 -14.14 -6.60 -14.03
CA SER A 110 -14.70 -7.14 -15.27
C SER A 110 -15.36 -8.51 -15.04
N ALA A 111 -14.75 -9.36 -14.20
CA ALA A 111 -15.33 -10.64 -13.81
C ALA A 111 -16.53 -10.50 -12.87
N LEU A 112 -16.49 -9.54 -11.93
CA LEU A 112 -17.60 -9.29 -11.01
C LEU A 112 -18.86 -8.83 -11.77
N CYS A 113 -18.70 -7.92 -12.74
CA CYS A 113 -19.80 -7.41 -13.56
C CYS A 113 -20.38 -8.47 -14.51
N HIS A 114 -19.54 -9.28 -15.16
CA HIS A 114 -20.01 -10.33 -16.08
C HIS A 114 -20.83 -11.42 -15.39
N ASN A 115 -20.49 -11.75 -14.15
CA ASN A 115 -21.15 -12.84 -13.43
C ASN A 115 -22.47 -12.42 -12.74
N GLY A 116 -22.88 -11.15 -12.82
CA GLY A 116 -24.08 -10.65 -12.14
C GLY A 116 -24.10 -10.86 -10.61
N SER A 117 -22.94 -11.21 -10.03
CA SER A 117 -22.79 -11.78 -8.69
C SER A 117 -22.43 -10.74 -7.64
N ILE A 118 -22.83 -9.49 -7.85
CA ILE A 118 -22.44 -8.34 -6.99
C ILE A 118 -22.95 -8.51 -5.54
N SER A 119 -23.94 -9.36 -5.32
CA SER A 119 -24.48 -9.72 -4.01
C SER A 119 -24.06 -11.11 -3.49
N ASP A 120 -23.34 -11.92 -4.28
CA ASP A 120 -22.89 -13.25 -3.85
C ASP A 120 -21.52 -13.16 -3.18
N ILE A 121 -21.53 -13.19 -1.85
CA ILE A 121 -20.34 -13.11 -0.99
C ILE A 121 -19.36 -14.26 -1.28
N SER A 122 -19.85 -15.47 -1.56
CA SER A 122 -18.98 -16.61 -1.85
C SER A 122 -18.24 -16.39 -3.15
N LYS A 123 -18.92 -15.89 -4.18
CA LYS A 123 -18.30 -15.58 -5.47
C LYS A 123 -17.33 -14.42 -5.38
N ILE A 124 -17.66 -13.38 -4.62
CA ILE A 124 -16.75 -12.25 -4.36
C ILE A 124 -15.46 -12.74 -3.72
N ASN A 125 -15.55 -13.60 -2.70
CA ASN A 125 -14.37 -14.16 -2.03
C ASN A 125 -13.52 -15.03 -2.96
N GLU A 126 -14.15 -15.83 -3.83
CA GLU A 126 -13.45 -16.61 -4.86
C GLU A 126 -12.68 -15.69 -5.82
N LEU A 127 -13.35 -14.65 -6.34
CA LEU A 127 -12.74 -13.69 -7.26
C LEU A 127 -11.59 -12.92 -6.59
N LEU A 128 -11.76 -12.46 -5.34
CA LEU A 128 -10.69 -11.82 -4.58
C LEU A 128 -9.47 -12.75 -4.43
N SER A 129 -9.68 -14.06 -4.26
CA SER A 129 -8.59 -15.04 -4.19
C SER A 129 -7.90 -15.26 -5.54
N ILE A 130 -8.67 -15.35 -6.63
CA ILE A 130 -8.17 -15.53 -8.00
C ILE A 130 -7.28 -14.35 -8.40
N TYR A 131 -7.78 -13.13 -8.19
CA TYR A 131 -7.08 -11.90 -8.57
C TYR A 131 -6.07 -11.42 -7.53
N LYS A 132 -5.84 -12.19 -6.45
CA LYS A 132 -4.87 -11.86 -5.39
C LYS A 132 -5.14 -10.48 -4.77
N LEU A 133 -6.38 -10.21 -4.38
CA LEU A 133 -6.83 -8.92 -3.84
C LEU A 133 -7.28 -9.00 -2.37
N ARG A 134 -7.03 -10.13 -1.68
CA ARG A 134 -7.27 -10.24 -0.24
C ARG A 134 -6.18 -9.49 0.53
N LYS A 135 -6.45 -9.19 1.80
CA LYS A 135 -5.55 -8.43 2.69
C LYS A 135 -4.08 -8.89 2.63
N ASP A 136 -3.82 -10.19 2.75
CA ASP A 136 -2.46 -10.74 2.75
C ASP A 136 -1.88 -10.79 1.32
N ASP A 137 -2.74 -10.94 0.30
CA ASP A 137 -2.29 -10.95 -1.08
C ASP A 137 -1.75 -9.55 -1.48
N ILE A 138 -2.36 -8.46 -1.00
CA ILE A 138 -1.94 -7.10 -1.40
C ILE A 138 -0.48 -6.83 -1.04
N VAL A 139 -0.11 -7.08 0.21
CA VAL A 139 1.26 -6.87 0.68
C VAL A 139 2.21 -7.86 0.01
N ASN A 140 1.85 -9.14 -0.06
CA ASN A 140 2.76 -10.17 -0.55
C ASN A 140 2.95 -10.16 -2.07
N ARG A 141 1.93 -9.77 -2.84
CA ARG A 141 1.92 -9.83 -4.30
C ARG A 141 2.31 -8.51 -4.96
N TYR A 142 1.89 -7.37 -4.38
CA TYR A 142 2.08 -6.06 -5.00
C TYR A 142 3.06 -5.19 -4.25
N THR A 143 3.90 -5.78 -3.41
CA THR A 143 5.05 -5.09 -2.86
C THR A 143 6.24 -6.02 -2.79
N VAL A 144 7.44 -5.45 -2.81
CA VAL A 144 8.71 -6.13 -2.61
C VAL A 144 9.43 -5.57 -1.37
N LYS A 145 10.41 -6.30 -0.86
CA LYS A 145 11.35 -5.72 0.12
C LYS A 145 12.23 -4.70 -0.60
N PHE A 146 12.60 -3.63 0.10
CA PHE A 146 13.64 -2.74 -0.39
C PHE A 146 15.00 -3.44 -0.41
N GLU A 147 15.89 -2.97 -1.27
CA GLU A 147 17.27 -3.42 -1.35
C GLU A 147 18.21 -2.25 -1.04
N ARG A 148 19.35 -2.52 -0.40
CA ARG A 148 20.40 -1.50 -0.25
C ARG A 148 21.32 -1.59 -1.46
N GLN A 149 21.61 -0.45 -2.07
CA GLN A 149 22.65 -0.37 -3.08
C GLN A 149 23.98 -0.77 -2.42
N LYS A 150 24.67 -1.75 -3.02
CA LYS A 150 25.99 -2.19 -2.57
C LYS A 150 27.05 -1.16 -2.93
#